data_AF-A0A1W2A2M1-F1
#
_entry.id   AF-A0A1W2A2M1-F1
#
_cell.length_a   1.000
_cell.length_b   1.000
_cell.length_c   1.000
_cell.angle_alpha   90.00
_cell.angle_beta   90.00
_cell.angle_gamma   90.00
#
_symmetry.space_group_name_H-M   'P 1'
#
loop_
_entity.id
_entity.type
_entity.pdbx_description
1 polymer ?
#
loop_
_entity_poly.entity_id
_entity_poly.type
_entity_poly.pdbx_seq_one_letter_code
_entity_poly.pdbx_strand_id
1 'polypeptide(L)'
;MLIGHARFGDGQGWSHLDYVIRCDGDWFTQSADVTGTFRDQPVALRLLRNGDNWALNDVPQPAVEGAVDIDLGFTPATNLMPLRRLCEVGRMQARAAWLCEPEGALRPLNQAYTRERGGLVRYEAEQTEFQTELKVADDGFVALYPGFWERQVMT
;
A
#
# COMPACT_ATOMS: atom_id res chain seq x y z
N MET A 1 -5.26 12.27 -2.32
CA MET A 1 -5.93 11.54 -1.22
C MET A 1 -6.54 10.27 -1.81
N LEU A 2 -6.42 9.16 -1.10
CA LEU A 2 -6.96 7.85 -1.45
C LEU A 2 -7.82 7.37 -0.28
N ILE A 3 -9.08 7.03 -0.54
CA ILE A 3 -10.03 6.51 0.46
C ILE A 3 -10.43 5.11 0.02
N GLY A 4 -10.52 4.17 0.96
CA GLY A 4 -10.98 2.84 0.64
C GLY A 4 -11.51 2.08 1.84
N HIS A 5 -12.13 0.95 1.51
CA HIS A 5 -12.74 0.03 2.45
C HIS A 5 -12.26 -1.37 2.06
N ALA A 6 -11.70 -2.11 3.02
CA ALA A 6 -11.32 -3.49 2.87
C ALA A 6 -12.24 -4.35 3.75
N ARG A 7 -12.77 -5.42 3.16
CA ARG A 7 -13.64 -6.40 3.81
C ARG A 7 -13.12 -7.79 3.46
N PHE A 8 -12.68 -8.56 4.45
CA PHE A 8 -12.08 -9.87 4.24
C PHE A 8 -12.25 -10.74 5.48
N GLY A 9 -12.24 -12.05 5.29
CA GLY A 9 -12.32 -13.01 6.38
C GLY A 9 -11.21 -14.03 6.26
N ASP A 10 -10.72 -14.50 7.40
CA ASP A 10 -9.82 -15.65 7.50
C ASP A 10 -10.38 -16.67 8.51
N GLY A 11 -9.65 -17.74 8.78
CA GLY A 11 -10.07 -18.75 9.77
C GLY A 11 -10.17 -18.23 11.21
N GLN A 12 -9.79 -16.99 11.48
CA GLN A 12 -9.80 -16.36 12.81
C GLN A 12 -10.91 -15.32 12.96
N GLY A 13 -11.54 -14.85 11.89
CA GLY A 13 -12.69 -13.96 11.95
C GLY A 13 -12.85 -13.05 10.74
N TRP A 14 -13.78 -12.11 10.82
CA TRP A 14 -14.00 -11.09 9.79
C TRP A 14 -13.29 -9.79 10.12
N SER A 15 -12.86 -9.09 9.07
CA SER A 15 -12.19 -7.79 9.16
C SER A 15 -12.89 -6.78 8.27
N HIS A 16 -13.12 -5.60 8.83
CA HIS A 16 -13.76 -4.46 8.22
C HIS A 16 -12.91 -3.22 8.45
N LEU A 17 -12.02 -2.88 7.51
CA LEU A 17 -11.10 -1.75 7.67
C LEU A 17 -11.45 -0.64 6.69
N ASP A 18 -11.60 0.57 7.21
CA ASP A 18 -11.77 1.79 6.44
C ASP A 18 -10.48 2.61 6.56
N TYR A 19 -10.00 3.15 5.46
CA TYR A 19 -8.74 3.90 5.45
C TYR A 19 -8.81 5.17 4.61
N VAL A 20 -8.06 6.16 5.06
CA VAL A 20 -7.81 7.41 4.33
C VAL A 20 -6.31 7.62 4.29
N ILE A 21 -5.74 7.70 3.08
CA ILE A 21 -4.33 8.01 2.85
C ILE A 21 -4.25 9.40 2.21
N ARG A 22 -3.49 10.29 2.85
CA ARG A 22 -3.27 11.66 2.39
C ARG A 22 -1.88 11.72 1.76
N CYS A 23 -1.83 12.18 0.52
CA CYS A 23 -0.60 12.35 -0.25
C CYS A 23 -0.46 13.81 -0.67
N ASP A 24 0.77 14.24 -0.96
CA ASP A 24 1.04 15.53 -1.61
C ASP A 24 0.76 15.48 -3.13
N GLY A 25 1.11 16.56 -3.84
CA GLY A 25 0.89 16.69 -5.29
C GLY A 25 1.69 15.68 -6.13
N ASP A 26 2.79 15.17 -5.58
CA ASP A 26 3.68 14.21 -6.25
C ASP A 26 3.40 12.76 -5.81
N TRP A 27 2.28 12.53 -5.11
CA TRP A 27 1.84 11.22 -4.60
C TRP A 27 2.73 10.60 -3.51
N PHE A 28 3.55 11.38 -2.81
CA PHE A 28 4.21 10.88 -1.60
C PHE A 28 3.24 10.90 -0.43
N THR A 29 3.27 9.87 0.42
CA THR A 29 2.37 9.80 1.58
C THR A 29 2.77 10.84 2.63
N GLN A 30 1.77 11.50 3.21
CA GLN A 30 1.91 12.47 4.31
C GLN A 30 1.34 11.88 5.60
N SER A 31 0.17 11.24 5.52
CA SER A 31 -0.44 10.53 6.65
C SER A 31 -1.43 9.47 6.17
N ALA A 32 -1.82 8.57 7.07
CA ALA A 32 -2.95 7.68 6.88
C ALA A 32 -3.71 7.45 8.18
N ASP A 33 -5.02 7.23 8.09
CA ASP A 33 -5.84 6.73 9.19
C ASP A 33 -6.44 5.39 8.77
N VAL A 34 -6.50 4.43 9.70
CA VAL A 34 -7.16 3.13 9.52
C VAL A 34 -8.09 2.89 10.70
N THR A 35 -9.35 2.59 10.44
CA THR A 35 -10.38 2.35 11.48
C THR A 35 -11.22 1.14 11.14
N GLY A 36 -11.88 0.54 12.15
CA GLY A 36 -12.86 -0.52 11.96
C GLY A 36 -12.55 -1.74 12.81
N THR A 37 -12.60 -2.94 12.23
CA THR A 37 -12.28 -4.19 12.92
C THR A 37 -11.30 -5.08 12.14
N PHE A 38 -10.44 -5.79 12.86
CA PHE A 38 -9.57 -6.83 12.34
C PHE A 38 -9.73 -8.09 13.19
N ARG A 39 -10.16 -9.20 12.59
CA ARG A 39 -10.52 -10.45 13.32
C ARG A 39 -11.45 -10.17 14.51
N ASP A 40 -12.50 -9.40 14.24
CA ASP A 40 -13.49 -8.94 15.22
C ASP A 40 -12.95 -8.04 16.35
N GLN A 41 -11.67 -7.66 16.33
CA GLN A 41 -11.07 -6.71 17.28
C GLN A 41 -11.10 -5.28 16.73
N PRO A 42 -11.39 -4.26 17.56
CA PRO A 42 -11.42 -2.88 17.10
C PRO A 42 -10.04 -2.37 16.71
N VAL A 43 -9.98 -1.60 15.62
CA VAL A 43 -8.78 -0.97 15.08
C VAL A 43 -9.00 0.54 14.98
N ALA A 44 -8.02 1.32 15.45
CA ALA A 44 -7.91 2.76 15.26
C ALA A 44 -6.43 3.15 15.20
N LEU A 45 -5.92 3.39 14.00
CA LEU A 45 -4.52 3.71 13.74
C LEU A 45 -4.41 5.07 13.08
N ARG A 46 -3.46 5.88 13.57
CA ARG A 46 -2.98 7.11 12.94
C ARG A 46 -1.52 6.93 12.55
N LEU A 47 -1.25 7.09 11.27
CA LEU A 47 0.08 7.03 10.70
C LEU A 47 0.47 8.42 10.20
N LEU A 48 1.63 8.91 10.62
CA LEU A 48 2.13 10.22 10.24
C LEU A 48 3.57 10.09 9.73
N ARG A 49 3.81 10.66 8.54
CA ARG A 49 5.17 10.87 8.03
C ARG A 49 5.60 12.30 8.33
N ASN A 50 6.77 12.46 8.91
CA ASN A 50 7.39 13.76 9.19
C ASN A 50 8.82 13.76 8.65
N GLY A 51 9.02 14.36 7.47
CA GLY A 51 10.25 14.21 6.70
C GLY A 51 10.46 12.73 6.35
N ASP A 52 11.58 12.16 6.79
CA ASP A 52 11.91 10.75 6.55
C ASP A 52 11.42 9.82 7.67
N ASN A 53 10.85 10.36 8.73
CA ASN A 53 10.41 9.60 9.90
C ASN A 53 8.93 9.25 9.83
N TRP A 54 8.58 8.12 10.45
CA TRP A 54 7.20 7.69 10.62
C TRP A 54 6.85 7.53 12.10
N ALA A 55 5.59 7.80 12.42
CA ALA A 55 4.98 7.45 13.69
C ALA A 55 3.67 6.69 13.46
N LEU A 56 3.42 5.68 14.30
CA LEU A 56 2.17 4.92 14.39
C LEU A 56 1.58 5.18 15.77
N ASN A 57 0.41 5.81 15.84
CA ASN A 57 -0.22 6.22 17.10
C ASN A 57 0.75 6.98 18.02
N ASP A 58 1.48 7.95 17.45
CA ASP A 58 2.53 8.75 18.10
C ASP A 58 3.78 7.99 18.54
N VAL A 59 3.84 6.68 18.30
CA VAL A 59 5.03 5.86 18.57
C VAL A 59 5.95 5.88 17.34
N PRO A 60 7.19 6.40 17.45
CA PRO A 60 8.14 6.43 16.35
C PRO A 60 8.42 5.03 15.77
N GLN A 61 8.60 4.96 14.46
CA GLN A 61 8.84 3.74 13.69
C GLN A 61 10.19 3.83 12.94
N PRO A 62 11.33 3.75 13.63
CA PRO A 62 12.65 3.97 13.02
C PRO A 62 13.03 2.92 11.96
N ALA A 63 12.45 1.72 12.01
CA ALA A 63 12.72 0.66 11.03
C ALA A 63 12.31 1.04 9.58
N VAL A 64 11.44 2.03 9.43
CA VAL A 64 10.92 2.51 8.14
C VAL A 64 11.39 3.92 7.80
N GLU A 65 12.47 4.40 8.43
CA GLU A 65 13.09 5.66 8.06
C GLU A 65 13.39 5.72 6.54
N GLY A 66 13.09 6.86 5.92
CA GLY A 66 13.25 7.09 4.49
C GLY A 66 12.14 6.47 3.63
N ALA A 67 11.17 5.77 4.22
CA ALA A 67 9.99 5.35 3.48
C ALA A 67 9.15 6.55 3.06
N VAL A 68 8.73 6.57 1.80
CA VAL A 68 7.97 7.68 1.20
C VAL A 68 6.51 7.35 0.94
N ASP A 69 6.17 6.05 1.00
CA ASP A 69 4.81 5.52 0.82
C ASP A 69 4.36 4.76 2.06
N ILE A 70 3.06 4.75 2.34
CA ILE A 70 2.43 3.73 3.19
C ILE A 70 2.02 2.53 2.32
N ASP A 71 2.30 1.31 2.77
CA ASP A 71 1.74 0.10 2.19
C ASP A 71 0.86 -0.62 3.21
N LEU A 72 -0.38 -0.91 2.84
CA LEU A 72 -1.38 -1.57 3.67
C LEU A 72 -1.59 -2.97 3.10
N GLY A 73 -1.04 -4.01 3.75
CA GLY A 73 -0.99 -5.37 3.22
C GLY A 73 -2.35 -6.00 2.89
N PHE A 74 -3.44 -5.42 3.39
CA PHE A 74 -4.82 -5.86 3.16
C PHE A 74 -5.49 -5.21 1.93
N THR A 75 -4.79 -4.38 1.15
CA THR A 75 -5.35 -3.75 -0.07
C THR A 75 -4.30 -3.53 -1.15
N PRO A 76 -4.60 -3.78 -2.44
CA PRO A 76 -3.67 -3.51 -3.53
C PRO A 76 -3.63 -2.01 -3.87
N ALA A 77 -4.55 -1.21 -3.32
CA ALA A 77 -4.73 0.19 -3.68
C ALA A 77 -3.51 1.05 -3.34
N THR A 78 -2.67 0.63 -2.39
CA THR A 78 -1.44 1.35 -2.03
C THR A 78 -0.40 1.38 -3.14
N ASN A 79 -0.44 0.42 -4.07
CA ASN A 79 0.39 0.44 -5.28
C ASN A 79 0.12 1.67 -6.17
N LEU A 80 -1.03 2.33 -6.02
CA LEU A 80 -1.36 3.54 -6.78
C LEU A 80 -0.29 4.63 -6.62
N MET A 81 0.23 4.85 -5.41
CA MET A 81 1.18 5.93 -5.11
C MET A 81 2.48 5.80 -5.92
N PRO A 82 3.23 4.67 -5.86
CA PRO A 82 4.39 4.49 -6.71
C PRO A 82 4.02 4.39 -8.20
N LEU A 83 2.90 3.78 -8.57
CA LEU A 83 2.50 3.68 -9.98
C LEU A 83 2.18 5.04 -10.62
N ARG A 84 1.74 6.03 -9.84
CA ARG A 84 1.54 7.42 -10.28
C ARG A 84 2.85 8.17 -10.52
N ARG A 85 3.93 7.79 -9.83
CA ARG A 85 5.28 8.35 -9.99
C ARG A 85 6.11 7.62 -11.05
N LEU A 86 5.71 6.41 -11.42
CA LEU A 86 6.36 5.61 -12.45
C LEU A 86 6.12 6.19 -13.85
N CYS A 87 7.18 6.37 -14.62
CA CYS A 87 7.11 6.77 -16.02
C CYS A 87 6.41 5.73 -16.91
N GLU A 88 5.90 6.15 -18.07
CA GLU A 88 5.19 5.27 -19.03
C GLU A 88 6.06 4.11 -19.53
N VAL A 89 7.37 4.28 -19.59
CA VAL A 89 8.35 3.22 -19.81
C VAL A 89 9.57 3.52 -18.94
N GLY A 90 9.96 2.58 -18.10
CA GLY A 90 11.14 2.72 -17.24
C GLY A 90 11.04 1.93 -15.94
N ARG A 91 12.00 2.19 -15.04
CA ARG A 91 12.13 1.54 -13.74
C ARG A 91 12.19 2.58 -12.63
N MET A 92 11.55 2.26 -11.51
CA MET A 92 11.62 3.05 -10.28
C MET A 92 11.80 2.11 -9.09
N GLN A 93 12.54 2.58 -8.08
CA GLN A 93 12.57 1.98 -6.75
C GLN A 93 11.76 2.85 -5.80
N ALA A 94 11.06 2.23 -4.86
CA ALA A 94 10.32 2.88 -3.80
C ALA A 94 10.54 2.14 -2.49
N ARG A 95 10.51 2.87 -1.37
CA ARG A 95 10.51 2.27 -0.03
C ARG A 95 9.21 2.66 0.64
N ALA A 96 8.45 1.66 1.06
CA ALA A 96 7.22 1.83 1.79
C ALA A 96 7.42 1.49 3.28
N ALA A 97 6.68 2.22 4.12
CA ALA A 97 6.39 1.80 5.47
C ALA A 97 5.25 0.80 5.35
N TRP A 98 5.50 -0.47 5.59
CA TRP A 98 4.54 -1.53 5.36
C TRP A 98 3.86 -1.95 6.65
N LEU A 99 2.54 -1.75 6.69
CA LEU A 99 1.65 -2.30 7.69
C LEU A 99 1.13 -3.65 7.17
N CYS A 100 1.80 -4.73 7.56
CA CYS A 100 1.43 -6.09 7.15
C CYS A 100 0.06 -6.50 7.74
N GLU A 101 -0.11 -6.27 9.04
CA GLU A 101 -1.37 -6.48 9.77
C GLU A 101 -1.62 -5.27 10.69
N PRO A 102 -2.89 -4.91 10.98
CA PRO A 102 -3.21 -3.74 11.81
C PRO A 102 -2.64 -3.75 13.23
N GLU A 103 -2.37 -4.93 13.80
CA GLU A 103 -1.81 -5.10 15.14
C GLU A 103 -0.28 -4.95 15.18
N GLY A 104 0.38 -4.91 14.01
CA GLY A 104 1.83 -4.93 13.89
C GLY A 104 2.49 -3.55 13.86
N ALA A 105 3.80 -3.55 14.10
CA ALA A 105 4.65 -2.39 13.81
C ALA A 105 4.85 -2.21 12.29
N LEU A 106 5.28 -1.02 11.88
CA LEU A 106 5.64 -0.77 10.49
C LEU A 106 6.97 -1.46 10.15
N ARG A 107 7.01 -2.14 9.01
CA ARG A 107 8.18 -2.85 8.49
C ARG A 107 8.66 -2.19 7.20
N PRO A 108 9.96 -2.18 6.90
CA PRO A 108 10.42 -1.67 5.61
C PRO A 108 9.95 -2.59 4.50
N LEU A 109 9.53 -2.01 3.38
CA LEU A 109 9.26 -2.73 2.14
C LEU A 109 9.87 -1.98 0.96
N ASN A 110 11.02 -2.46 0.49
CA ASN A 110 11.66 -1.98 -0.72
C ASN A 110 10.99 -2.65 -1.90
N GLN A 111 10.52 -1.81 -2.82
CA GLN A 111 9.76 -2.20 -3.98
C GLN A 111 10.47 -1.71 -5.24
N ALA A 112 10.44 -2.52 -6.29
CA ALA A 112 10.83 -2.08 -7.62
C ALA A 112 9.67 -2.26 -8.59
N TYR A 113 9.43 -1.22 -9.39
CA TYR A 113 8.42 -1.23 -10.43
C TYR A 113 9.12 -0.99 -11.78
N THR A 114 8.89 -1.89 -12.73
CA THR A 114 9.42 -1.76 -14.10
C THR A 114 8.27 -1.83 -15.09
N ARG A 115 8.03 -0.75 -15.85
CA ARG A 115 7.04 -0.70 -16.90
C ARG A 115 7.73 -0.84 -18.25
N GLU A 116 7.41 -1.91 -18.96
CA GLU A 116 7.86 -2.15 -20.33
C GLU A 116 6.77 -1.70 -21.33
N ARG A 117 7.10 -1.68 -22.62
CA ARG A 117 6.12 -1.39 -23.67
C ARG A 117 5.02 -2.47 -23.64
N GLY A 118 3.76 -2.05 -23.56
CA GLY A 118 2.61 -2.95 -23.44
C GLY A 118 1.82 -2.80 -22.12
N GLY A 119 2.30 -1.98 -21.18
CA GLY A 119 1.51 -1.52 -20.03
C GLY A 119 1.47 -2.46 -18.83
N LEU A 120 2.07 -3.65 -18.93
CA LEU A 120 2.34 -4.49 -17.75
C LEU A 120 3.48 -3.89 -16.92
N VAL A 121 3.35 -3.99 -15.60
CA VAL A 121 4.34 -3.50 -14.65
C VAL A 121 4.88 -4.68 -13.85
N ARG A 122 6.16 -5.02 -14.04
CA ARG A 122 6.85 -5.96 -13.17
C ARG A 122 7.03 -5.32 -11.81
N TYR A 123 6.57 -6.02 -10.78
CA TYR A 123 6.67 -5.64 -9.38
C TYR A 123 7.57 -6.63 -8.64
N GLU A 124 8.48 -6.10 -7.83
CA GLU A 124 9.39 -6.86 -6.97
C GLU A 124 9.31 -6.27 -5.55
N ALA A 125 9.25 -7.13 -4.54
CA ALA A 125 9.26 -6.76 -3.12
C ALA A 125 10.39 -7.50 -2.41
N GLU A 126 11.40 -6.76 -1.95
CA GLU A 126 12.67 -7.35 -1.47
C GLU A 126 12.48 -8.17 -0.18
N GLN A 127 11.77 -7.62 0.81
CA GLN A 127 11.63 -8.22 2.14
C GLN A 127 10.78 -9.50 2.16
N THR A 128 10.06 -9.79 1.08
CA THR A 128 9.26 -11.00 0.92
C THR A 128 9.76 -11.89 -0.22
N GLU A 129 10.83 -11.48 -0.91
CA GLU A 129 11.34 -12.11 -2.14
C GLU A 129 10.25 -12.33 -3.20
N PHE A 130 9.20 -11.50 -3.16
CA PHE A 130 8.02 -11.68 -3.99
C PHE A 130 8.18 -10.91 -5.30
N GLN A 131 7.72 -11.52 -6.39
CA GLN A 131 7.70 -10.90 -7.71
C GLN A 131 6.44 -11.29 -8.48
N THR A 132 5.90 -10.34 -9.25
CA THR A 132 4.73 -10.57 -10.12
C THR A 132 4.64 -9.53 -11.23
N GLU A 133 3.70 -9.71 -12.14
CA GLU A 133 3.34 -8.73 -13.17
C GLU A 133 1.95 -8.15 -12.89
N LEU A 134 1.90 -6.85 -12.65
CA LEU A 134 0.67 -6.10 -12.40
C LEU A 134 0.09 -5.60 -13.72
N LYS A 135 -1.21 -5.83 -13.91
CA LYS A 135 -1.97 -5.10 -14.92
C LYS A 135 -2.51 -3.83 -14.29
N VAL A 136 -2.20 -2.68 -14.88
CA VAL A 136 -2.65 -1.37 -14.37
C VAL A 136 -3.77 -0.85 -15.28
N ALA A 137 -4.87 -0.38 -14.69
CA ALA A 137 -5.96 0.27 -15.39
C ALA A 137 -5.64 1.74 -15.73
N ASP A 138 -6.43 2.36 -16.60
CA ASP A 138 -6.23 3.74 -17.05
C ASP A 138 -6.31 4.77 -15.91
N ASP A 139 -7.05 4.44 -14.84
CA ASP A 139 -7.11 5.28 -13.62
C ASP A 139 -5.92 5.08 -12.68
N GLY A 140 -4.93 4.26 -13.07
CA GLY A 140 -3.70 4.00 -12.34
C GLY A 140 -3.80 2.91 -11.28
N PHE A 141 -4.99 2.38 -11.00
CA PHE A 141 -5.15 1.28 -10.05
C PHE A 141 -4.72 -0.05 -10.66
N VAL A 142 -4.24 -0.96 -9.82
CA VAL A 142 -3.98 -2.35 -10.21
C VAL A 142 -5.32 -3.02 -10.55
N ALA A 143 -5.46 -3.45 -11.80
CA ALA A 143 -6.60 -4.22 -12.31
C ALA A 143 -6.44 -5.72 -12.05
N LEU A 144 -5.21 -6.23 -12.11
CA LEU A 144 -4.89 -7.62 -11.81
C LEU A 144 -3.58 -7.69 -11.03
N TYR A 145 -3.66 -8.32 -9.87
CA TYR A 145 -2.54 -8.73 -9.03
C TYR A 145 -2.59 -10.26 -8.91
N PRO A 146 -1.83 -11.00 -9.74
CA PRO A 146 -1.93 -12.44 -9.84
C PRO A 146 -1.81 -13.16 -8.48
N GLY A 147 -2.79 -14.01 -8.17
CA GLY A 147 -2.84 -14.78 -6.91
C GLY A 147 -3.40 -14.03 -5.70
N PHE A 148 -3.69 -12.72 -5.82
CA PHE A 148 -4.17 -11.92 -4.69
C PHE A 148 -5.44 -11.13 -5.01
N TRP A 149 -5.46 -10.35 -6.09
CA TRP A 149 -6.56 -9.42 -6.39
C TRP A 149 -6.90 -9.35 -7.88
N GLU A 150 -8.19 -9.22 -8.16
CA GLU A 150 -8.70 -8.87 -9.48
C GLU A 150 -9.78 -7.80 -9.31
N ARG A 151 -9.69 -6.74 -10.12
CA ARG A 151 -10.64 -5.64 -10.09
C ARG A 151 -11.97 -6.08 -10.70
N GLN A 152 -13.06 -5.76 -10.01
CA GLN A 152 -14.40 -5.77 -10.58
C GLN A 152 -14.96 -4.35 -10.60
N VAL A 153 -15.59 -3.98 -11.72
CA VAL A 153 -16.35 -2.73 -11.84
C VAL A 153 -17.82 -3.10 -11.76
N MET A 154 -18.50 -2.61 -10.72
CA MET A 154 -19.96 -2.71 -10.64
C MET A 154 -20.56 -1.60 -11.50
N THR A 155 -21.36 -1.98 -12.48
CA THR A 155 -22.16 -1.12 -13.36
C THR A 155 -23.63 -1.19 -13.01
#